data_AF-A0A392UXE8-F1
#
_entry.id   AF-A0A392UXE8-F1
#
_cell.length_a   1.000
_cell.length_b   1.000
_cell.length_c   1.000
_cell.angle_alpha   90.00
_cell.angle_beta   90.00
_cell.angle_gamma   90.00
#
_symmetry.space_group_name_H-M   'P 1'
#
loop_
_entity.id
_entity.type
_entity.pdbx_description
1 polymer ?
#
loop_
_entity_poly.entity_id
_entity_poly.type
_entity_poly.pdbx_seq_one_letter_code
_entity_poly.pdbx_strand_id
1 'polypeptide(L)' 'MSKCQFGVSTVAYLGHIISPQGVAADPEKLAAIQSWVYPR' A
#
# COMPACT_ATOMS: atom_id res chain seq x y z
N MET A 1 -16.28 -7.27 -6.00
CA MET A 1 -15.19 -7.63 -5.06
C MET A 1 -15.31 -6.78 -3.81
N SER A 2 -15.07 -7.38 -2.64
CA SER A 2 -15.30 -6.82 -1.30
C SER A 2 -14.64 -5.44 -1.13
N LYS A 3 -15.44 -4.40 -0.87
CA LYS A 3 -14.95 -3.04 -0.59
C LYS A 3 -14.63 -2.80 0.89
N CYS A 4 -15.03 -3.71 1.76
CA CYS A 4 -14.97 -3.51 3.21
C CYS A 4 -14.07 -4.57 3.85
N GLN A 5 -13.27 -4.12 4.81
CA GLN A 5 -12.44 -4.96 5.67
C GLN A 5 -12.88 -4.69 7.11
N PHE A 6 -13.24 -5.73 7.85
CA PHE A 6 -13.73 -5.62 9.23
C PHE A 6 -12.88 -6.50 10.15
N GLY A 7 -12.59 -6.02 11.35
CA GLY A 7 -11.85 -6.78 12.37
C GLY A 7 -10.39 -7.08 12.03
N VAL A 8 -9.80 -6.37 11.05
CA VAL A 8 -8.40 -6.57 10.65
C VAL A 8 -7.47 -5.64 11.41
N SER A 9 -6.27 -6.11 11.75
CA SER A 9 -5.21 -5.31 12.36
C SER A 9 -4.52 -4.39 11.35
N THR A 10 -4.70 -4.64 10.05
CA THR A 10 -4.01 -3.93 8.98
C THR A 10 -4.96 -3.70 7.82
N VAL A 11 -4.96 -2.48 7.27
CA VAL A 11 -5.85 -2.09 6.17
C VAL A 11 -5.11 -1.23 5.15
N ALA A 12 -5.43 -1.47 3.87
CA ALA A 12 -5.00 -0.60 2.78
C ALA A 12 -6.00 0.56 2.62
N TYR A 13 -5.53 1.80 2.74
CA TYR A 13 -6.36 3.00 2.64
C TYR A 13 -5.60 4.14 1.95
N LEU A 14 -6.19 4.71 0.89
CA LEU A 14 -5.61 5.81 0.11
C LEU A 14 -4.17 5.57 -0.39
N GLY A 15 -3.80 4.32 -0.69
CA GLY A 15 -2.45 3.97 -1.14
C GLY A 15 -1.41 3.86 -0.03
N HIS A 16 -1.88 3.71 1.21
CA HIS A 16 -1.06 3.44 2.39
C HIS A 16 -1.52 2.16 3.08
N ILE A 17 -0.59 1.51 3.78
CA ILE A 17 -0.87 0.41 4.70
C ILE A 17 -0.89 0.99 6.12
N ILE A 18 -2.03 0.87 6.79
CA ILE A 18 -2.20 1.30 8.19
C ILE A 18 -2.11 0.05 9.08
N SER A 19 -1.23 0.08 10.07
CA SER A 19 -0.92 -1.04 10.97
C SER A 19 -0.67 -0.55 12.41
N PRO A 20 -0.59 -1.44 13.42
CA PRO A 20 -0.24 -1.05 14.79
C PRO A 20 1.14 -0.40 14.91
N GLN A 21 2.04 -0.64 13.94
CA GLN A 21 3.37 -0.07 13.87
C GLN A 21 3.38 1.34 13.25
N GLY A 22 2.24 1.80 12.73
CA GLY A 22 2.08 3.10 12.08
C GLY A 22 1.60 3.01 10.63
N VAL A 23 1.84 4.09 9.89
CA VAL A 23 1.45 4.24 8.48
C VAL A 23 2.65 4.00 7.58
N ALA A 24 2.54 3.05 6.65
CA ALA A 24 3.55 2.77 5.63
C ALA A 24 3.02 3.09 4.23
N ALA A 25 3.91 3.48 3.31
CA ALA A 25 3.57 3.54 1.90
C ALA A 25 3.30 2.12 1.38
N ASP A 26 2.34 1.99 0.46
CA ASP A 26 2.02 0.71 -0.15
C ASP A 26 3.27 0.11 -0.84
N PRO A 27 3.74 -1.08 -0.42
CA PRO A 27 4.89 -1.74 -1.01
C PRO A 27 4.76 -1.96 -2.52
N GLU A 28 3.54 -2.18 -3.03
CA GLU A 28 3.30 -2.37 -4.46
C GLU A 28 3.58 -1.07 -5.23
N LYS A 29 3.18 0.07 -4.65
CA LYS A 29 3.47 1.38 -5.23
C LYS A 29 4.97 1.69 -5.22
N LEU A 30 5.68 1.28 -4.16
CA LEU A 30 7.14 1.42 -4.09
C LEU A 30 7.84 0.54 -5.12
N ALA A 31 7.37 -0.70 -5.33
CA ALA A 31 7.93 -1.61 -6.32
C ALA A 31 7.84 -1.03 -7.74
N ALA A 32 6.68 -0.45 -8.09
CA ALA A 32 6.49 0.19 -9.39
C ALA A 32 7.49 1.33 -9.62
N ILE A 33 7.74 2.16 -8.62
CA ILE A 33 8.73 3.25 -8.68
C ILE A 33 10.15 2.71 -8.82
N GLN A 34 10.53 1.67 -8.05
CA GLN A 34 11.86 1.07 -8.12
C GLN A 34 12.13 0.39 -9.47
N SER A 35 11.11 -0.18 -10.09
CA SER A 35 11.19 -0.80 -11.42
C SER A 35 11.15 0.20 -12.58
N TRP A 36 10.99 1.49 -12.30
CA TRP A 36 10.83 2.50 -13.35
C TRP A 36 12.14 2.69 -14.11
N VAL A 37 12.18 2.22 -15.35
CA VAL A 37 13.31 2.44 -16.26
C VAL A 37 13.35 3.90 -16.70
N TYR A 38 14.56 4.46 -16.83
CA TYR A 38 14.73 5.85 -17.25
C TYR A 38 14.05 6.07 -18.62
N PRO A 39 13.09 7.01 -18.73
CA PRO A 39 12.43 7.28 -19.99
C PRO A 39 13.44 7.86 -21.00
N ARG A 40 13.43 7.35 -22.24
CA ARG A 40 14.28 7.85 -23.34
C ARG A 40 13.87 9.24 -23.80
#